data_AF-A0A956H1V3-F1
#
_entry.id   AF-A0A956H1V3-F1
#
_cell.length_a   1.000
_cell.length_b   1.000
_cell.length_c   1.000
_cell.angle_alpha   90.00
_cell.angle_beta   90.00
_cell.angle_gamma   90.00
#
_symmetry.space_group_name_H-M   'P 1'
#
loop_
_entity.id
_entity.type
_entity.pdbx_description
1 polymer ?
#
loop_
_entity_poly.entity_id
_entity_poly.type
_entity_poly.pdbx_seq_one_letter_code
_entity_poly.pdbx_strand_id
1 'polypeptide(L)'
;EQCSPGPLYPGGWETEPRPDAARCGDFELPGVAPSGLGYRPLVYSVGGLRRGNYAMPGTRDQGQPRLAATAIHAVAGVTKPTTTLTGTSVAAAVASGGAALLWSYRSSLEPAEVMELLYWGGTSTTRSADYVGPEAESSTMRKIDVCGALALACTATSGCPVAINCSAPPLATQAELESEIALVPVDVNVPVSLGATSSCTPGCGLPRFGRARNGLGDGCPVAQPPELPFTEPQPSQLACPNCSVNTSTSVVSASLDSSYDGYTVQDVTVVVDDGAQLTYLRAGYVPLSSSTVTTIDFGAGAIPGLVRSVKISITFAELPRPQENVLIIE
;
A
#
# COMPACT_ATOMS: atom_id res chain seq x y z
N GLU A 1 -7.92 10.38 7.35
CA GLU A 1 -6.89 10.85 6.40
C GLU A 1 -6.24 12.10 6.96
N GLN A 2 -4.91 12.09 7.10
CA GLN A 2 -4.17 13.31 7.42
C GLN A 2 -3.91 14.06 6.13
N CYS A 3 -4.43 15.29 6.05
CA CYS A 3 -4.30 16.15 4.87
C CYS A 3 -2.97 16.91 4.83
N SER A 4 -2.03 16.57 5.70
CA SER A 4 -0.68 17.09 5.59
C SER A 4 -0.03 16.48 4.35
N PRO A 5 0.49 17.29 3.43
CA PRO A 5 1.29 16.78 2.33
C PRO A 5 2.65 16.28 2.88
N GLY A 6 3.41 15.63 2.01
CA GLY A 6 4.78 15.23 2.29
C GLY A 6 4.90 13.88 3.00
N PRO A 7 6.14 13.39 3.10
CA PRO A 7 6.42 12.17 3.85
C PRO A 7 6.14 12.36 5.34
N LEU A 8 5.69 11.30 5.99
CA LEU A 8 5.72 11.21 7.46
C LEU A 8 7.05 10.58 7.89
N TYR A 9 7.49 10.88 9.10
CA TYR A 9 8.56 10.11 9.72
C TYR A 9 8.12 8.65 9.91
N PRO A 10 9.02 7.67 9.67
CA PRO A 10 10.47 7.84 9.44
C PRO A 10 10.89 8.16 8.00
N GLY A 11 10.04 8.00 6.98
CA GLY A 11 10.42 8.26 5.59
C GLY A 11 10.88 9.70 5.34
N GLY A 12 10.30 10.67 6.05
CA GLY A 12 10.75 12.06 5.99
C GLY A 12 12.24 12.26 6.32
N TRP A 13 12.89 11.34 7.05
CA TRP A 13 14.32 11.47 7.35
C TRP A 13 15.24 11.34 6.14
N GLU A 14 14.76 10.86 4.99
CA GLU A 14 15.55 10.86 3.76
C GLU A 14 15.83 12.28 3.24
N THR A 15 14.99 13.26 3.57
CA THR A 15 15.22 14.67 3.18
C THR A 15 16.26 15.36 4.05
N GLU A 16 16.64 14.75 5.18
CA GLU A 16 17.63 15.32 6.08
C GLU A 16 19.05 15.03 5.57
N PRO A 17 19.99 15.97 5.74
CA PRO A 17 21.39 15.68 5.51
C PRO A 17 21.84 14.56 6.47
N ARG A 18 22.74 13.70 6.00
CA ARG A 18 23.41 12.74 6.87
C ARG A 18 24.14 13.47 8.02
N PRO A 19 24.26 12.85 9.20
CA PRO A 19 25.03 13.43 10.30
C PRO A 19 26.46 13.77 9.86
N ASP A 20 26.88 15.01 10.11
CA ASP A 20 28.27 15.42 9.93
C ASP A 20 29.14 14.96 11.11
N ALA A 21 30.45 15.21 11.04
CA ALA A 21 31.38 14.79 12.09
C ALA A 21 31.03 15.42 13.45
N ALA A 22 30.52 16.67 13.47
CA ALA A 22 30.11 17.34 14.69
C ALA A 22 28.88 16.65 15.30
N ARG A 23 27.86 16.35 14.48
CA ARG A 23 26.65 15.67 14.89
C ARG A 23 26.91 14.25 15.37
N CYS A 24 27.84 13.52 14.75
CA CYS A 24 28.28 12.22 15.27
C CYS A 24 28.99 12.36 16.63
N GLY A 25 29.76 13.45 16.82
CA GLY A 25 30.40 13.79 18.09
C GLY A 25 29.41 14.03 19.23
N ASP A 26 28.26 14.68 18.96
CA ASP A 26 27.18 14.87 19.93
C ASP A 26 26.64 13.55 20.50
N PHE A 27 26.72 12.46 19.72
CA PHE A 27 26.25 11.13 20.11
C PHE A 27 27.37 10.20 20.60
N GLU A 28 28.58 10.74 20.84
CA GLU A 28 29.75 9.97 21.26
C GLU A 28 30.08 8.80 20.31
N LEU A 29 29.70 8.91 19.03
CA LEU A 29 30.00 7.90 18.03
C LEU A 29 31.47 8.05 17.59
N PRO A 30 32.26 6.94 17.56
CA PRO A 30 33.65 6.99 17.12
C PRO A 30 33.70 7.42 15.64
N GLY A 31 34.22 8.62 15.40
CA GLY A 31 34.07 9.32 14.13
C GLY A 31 35.05 8.88 13.04
N VAL A 32 34.50 8.60 11.86
CA VAL A 32 34.72 9.46 10.67
C VAL A 32 33.36 9.52 9.97
N ALA A 33 32.76 10.71 9.81
CA ALA A 33 31.60 10.83 8.91
C ALA A 33 32.06 10.35 7.53
N PRO A 34 31.35 9.42 6.86
CA PRO A 34 31.81 8.83 5.61
C PRO A 34 32.27 9.93 4.64
N SER A 35 33.53 9.90 4.19
CA SER A 35 34.06 10.85 3.20
C SER A 35 33.58 10.45 1.80
N GLY A 36 33.37 11.41 0.89
CA GLY A 36 32.93 11.14 -0.50
C GLY A 36 31.88 12.11 -1.04
N LEU A 37 31.59 12.04 -2.33
CA LEU A 37 30.49 12.74 -3.00
C LEU A 37 29.48 11.67 -3.45
N GLY A 38 28.19 11.83 -3.14
CA GLY A 38 27.15 10.89 -3.56
C GLY A 38 25.98 10.82 -2.59
N TYR A 39 24.83 10.34 -3.09
CA TYR A 39 23.57 10.25 -2.34
C TYR A 39 23.61 9.17 -1.25
N ARG A 40 23.67 9.58 0.03
CA ARG A 40 23.77 8.66 1.17
C ARG A 40 23.02 9.14 2.42
N PRO A 41 21.69 9.27 2.33
CA PRO A 41 20.89 9.59 3.51
C PRO A 41 21.06 8.51 4.58
N LEU A 42 20.86 8.87 5.84
CA LEU A 42 20.86 7.89 6.94
C LEU A 42 19.69 6.90 6.80
N VAL A 43 18.57 7.37 6.25
CA VAL A 43 17.34 6.62 6.06
C VAL A 43 16.94 6.71 4.60
N TYR A 44 16.77 5.56 3.96
CA TYR A 44 16.24 5.47 2.61
C TYR A 44 14.75 5.17 2.68
N SER A 45 13.92 6.02 2.08
CA SER A 45 12.50 5.78 1.96
C SER A 45 12.20 4.96 0.73
N VAL A 46 11.21 4.08 0.85
CA VAL A 46 10.76 3.26 -0.27
C VAL A 46 9.28 3.48 -0.46
N GLY A 47 8.94 4.07 -1.60
CA GLY A 47 7.57 4.34 -1.98
C GLY A 47 6.85 3.08 -2.44
N GLY A 48 5.57 2.99 -2.14
CA GLY A 48 4.73 1.88 -2.59
C GLY A 48 4.13 2.13 -3.96
N LEU A 49 4.24 1.16 -4.85
CA LEU A 49 3.66 1.20 -6.20
C LEU A 49 2.55 0.17 -6.37
N ARG A 50 1.54 0.56 -7.15
CA ARG A 50 0.54 -0.33 -7.73
C ARG A 50 0.95 -0.83 -9.13
N ARG A 51 0.08 -1.64 -9.75
CA ARG A 51 0.19 -2.02 -11.16
C ARG A 51 0.27 -0.76 -12.03
N GLY A 52 1.12 -0.80 -13.06
CA GLY A 52 1.38 0.36 -13.94
C GLY A 52 2.33 1.42 -13.38
N ASN A 53 3.06 1.16 -12.29
CA ASN A 53 4.07 2.06 -11.70
C ASN A 53 3.51 3.40 -11.18
N TYR A 54 2.24 3.40 -10.76
CA TYR A 54 1.66 4.53 -10.04
C TYR A 54 1.83 4.34 -8.53
N ALA A 55 1.78 5.45 -7.78
CA ALA A 55 1.69 5.39 -6.33
C ALA A 55 0.50 4.52 -5.89
N MET A 56 0.70 3.69 -4.87
CA MET A 56 -0.39 2.90 -4.30
C MET A 56 -1.47 3.82 -3.69
N PRO A 57 -2.73 3.39 -3.61
CA PRO A 57 -3.76 4.12 -2.89
C PRO A 57 -3.35 4.42 -1.46
N GLY A 58 -3.79 5.57 -0.96
CA GLY A 58 -3.41 6.02 0.37
C GLY A 58 -1.96 6.51 0.48
N THR A 59 -1.15 6.43 -0.59
CA THR A 59 0.07 7.25 -0.66
C THR A 59 -0.33 8.70 -0.46
N ARG A 60 0.32 9.35 0.50
CA ARG A 60 0.10 10.76 0.78
C ARG A 60 0.50 11.61 -0.41
N ASP A 61 -0.22 12.71 -0.60
CA ASP A 61 0.22 13.71 -1.55
C ASP A 61 1.62 14.20 -1.20
N GLN A 62 2.46 14.37 -2.21
CA GLN A 62 3.88 14.70 -2.07
C GLN A 62 4.69 13.69 -1.21
N GLY A 63 4.18 12.46 -1.03
CA GLY A 63 4.76 11.44 -0.16
C GLY A 63 5.59 10.37 -0.87
N GLN A 64 5.85 10.49 -2.17
CA GLN A 64 6.55 9.48 -2.95
C GLN A 64 8.06 9.77 -3.09
N PRO A 65 8.97 8.91 -2.57
CA PRO A 65 10.41 9.05 -2.74
C PRO A 65 10.92 8.58 -4.11
N ARG A 66 12.22 8.79 -4.38
CA ARG A 66 12.87 8.35 -5.63
C ARG A 66 12.99 6.84 -5.80
N LEU A 67 13.08 6.09 -4.71
CA LEU A 67 13.12 4.63 -4.74
C LEU A 67 11.73 4.07 -4.42
N ALA A 68 11.23 3.16 -5.24
CA ALA A 68 9.89 2.61 -5.03
C ALA A 68 9.84 1.13 -5.38
N ALA A 69 8.87 0.39 -4.83
CA ALA A 69 8.68 -1.04 -5.10
C ALA A 69 7.20 -1.40 -5.13
N THR A 70 6.87 -2.56 -5.70
CA THR A 70 5.50 -3.09 -5.64
C THR A 70 5.07 -3.23 -4.18
N ALA A 71 3.91 -2.69 -3.84
CA ALA A 71 3.45 -2.58 -2.46
C ALA A 71 2.01 -3.02 -2.25
N ILE A 72 1.36 -3.57 -3.28
CA ILE A 72 -0.05 -3.96 -3.25
C ILE A 72 -0.15 -5.46 -3.49
N HIS A 73 -1.12 -6.10 -2.84
CA HIS A 73 -1.45 -7.52 -3.02
C HIS A 73 -0.22 -8.45 -3.00
N ALA A 74 0.80 -8.10 -2.20
CA ALA A 74 1.96 -8.93 -2.06
C ALA A 74 1.62 -10.12 -1.18
N VAL A 75 1.95 -11.32 -1.64
CA VAL A 75 1.71 -12.53 -0.86
C VAL A 75 3.02 -12.95 -0.22
N ALA A 76 3.00 -13.08 1.12
CA ALA A 76 4.14 -13.53 1.89
C ALA A 76 3.91 -14.96 2.40
N GLY A 77 4.95 -15.79 2.37
CA GLY A 77 4.92 -17.17 2.88
C GLY A 77 5.04 -18.23 1.78
N VAL A 78 5.89 -19.23 2.01
CA VAL A 78 6.21 -20.29 1.03
C VAL A 78 5.29 -21.52 1.14
N THR A 79 4.64 -21.72 2.27
CA THR A 79 3.87 -22.95 2.55
C THR A 79 2.36 -22.81 2.34
N LYS A 80 1.78 -21.63 2.57
CA LYS A 80 0.36 -21.31 2.34
C LYS A 80 0.18 -19.81 2.02
N PRO A 81 0.44 -19.38 0.78
CA PRO A 81 0.37 -17.98 0.39
C PRO A 81 -1.10 -17.54 0.24
N THR A 82 -1.81 -17.33 1.36
CA THR A 82 -3.24 -16.94 1.35
C THR A 82 -3.48 -15.49 1.77
N THR A 83 -2.57 -14.91 2.55
CA THR A 83 -2.73 -13.53 3.03
C THR A 83 -2.04 -12.56 2.08
N THR A 84 -2.82 -11.67 1.49
CA THR A 84 -2.30 -10.54 0.72
C THR A 84 -1.95 -9.40 1.67
N LEU A 85 -0.84 -8.71 1.40
CA LEU A 85 -0.36 -7.56 2.15
C LEU A 85 -0.28 -6.36 1.22
N THR A 86 -0.73 -5.20 1.71
CA THR A 86 -0.66 -3.93 0.99
C THR A 86 -0.11 -2.86 1.94
N GLY A 87 0.86 -2.09 1.48
CA GLY A 87 1.43 -0.95 2.21
C GLY A 87 2.92 -0.73 1.93
N THR A 88 3.44 0.44 2.30
CA THR A 88 4.87 0.78 2.13
C THR A 88 5.78 -0.16 2.90
N SER A 89 5.31 -0.82 3.96
CA SER A 89 6.04 -1.89 4.65
C SER A 89 6.41 -3.05 3.72
N VAL A 90 5.55 -3.39 2.76
CA VAL A 90 5.83 -4.40 1.72
C VAL A 90 6.94 -3.89 0.80
N ALA A 91 6.86 -2.64 0.34
CA ALA A 91 7.91 -2.05 -0.49
C ALA A 91 9.26 -1.99 0.23
N ALA A 92 9.27 -1.62 1.51
CA ALA A 92 10.46 -1.64 2.35
C ALA A 92 11.05 -3.05 2.50
N ALA A 93 10.20 -4.07 2.65
CA ALA A 93 10.65 -5.47 2.68
C ALA A 93 11.28 -5.91 1.34
N VAL A 94 10.68 -5.52 0.20
CA VAL A 94 11.25 -5.79 -1.14
C VAL A 94 12.61 -5.12 -1.29
N ALA A 95 12.74 -3.85 -0.90
CA ALA A 95 14.01 -3.14 -0.94
C ALA A 95 15.08 -3.78 -0.05
N SER A 96 14.71 -4.16 1.18
CA SER A 96 15.60 -4.82 2.13
C SER A 96 16.08 -6.18 1.61
N GLY A 97 15.17 -6.97 1.02
CA GLY A 97 15.52 -8.25 0.39
C GLY A 97 16.43 -8.07 -0.83
N GLY A 98 16.15 -7.08 -1.68
CA GLY A 98 17.00 -6.72 -2.80
C GLY A 98 18.41 -6.29 -2.37
N ALA A 99 18.50 -5.43 -1.35
CA ALA A 99 19.77 -4.97 -0.79
C ALA A 99 20.58 -6.15 -0.21
N ALA A 100 19.94 -7.02 0.58
CA ALA A 100 20.57 -8.19 1.15
C ALA A 100 21.09 -9.15 0.07
N LEU A 101 20.31 -9.35 -1.01
CA LEU A 101 20.75 -10.19 -2.13
C LEU A 101 21.98 -9.60 -2.82
N LEU A 102 21.96 -8.31 -3.19
CA LEU A 102 23.11 -7.63 -3.78
C LEU A 102 24.34 -7.74 -2.90
N TRP A 103 24.17 -7.49 -1.60
CA TRP A 103 25.26 -7.51 -0.65
C TRP A 103 25.83 -8.92 -0.46
N SER A 104 25.00 -9.97 -0.58
CA SER A 104 25.50 -11.36 -0.54
C SER A 104 26.35 -11.73 -1.76
N TYR A 105 26.10 -11.13 -2.93
CA TYR A 105 26.92 -11.29 -4.13
C TYR A 105 28.18 -10.42 -4.10
N ARG A 106 28.12 -9.28 -3.41
CA ARG A 106 29.18 -8.26 -3.36
C ARG A 106 29.34 -7.73 -1.93
N SER A 107 29.85 -8.57 -1.03
CA SER A 107 29.98 -8.25 0.40
C SER A 107 30.89 -7.05 0.71
N SER A 108 31.76 -6.68 -0.23
CA SER A 108 32.66 -5.54 -0.11
C SER A 108 32.02 -4.17 -0.39
N LEU A 109 30.77 -4.13 -0.85
CA LEU A 109 30.08 -2.87 -1.12
C LEU A 109 29.75 -2.15 0.20
N GLU A 110 29.88 -0.83 0.20
CA GLU A 110 29.35 0.00 1.25
C GLU A 110 27.81 0.06 1.17
N PRO A 111 27.11 0.30 2.30
CA PRO A 111 25.64 0.38 2.30
C PRO A 111 25.07 1.38 1.29
N ALA A 112 25.71 2.54 1.12
CA ALA A 112 25.28 3.54 0.15
C ALA A 112 25.43 3.06 -1.29
N GLU A 113 26.51 2.32 -1.60
CA GLU A 113 26.72 1.73 -2.92
C GLU A 113 25.66 0.67 -3.24
N VAL A 114 25.27 -0.14 -2.25
CA VAL A 114 24.18 -1.12 -2.41
C VAL A 114 22.87 -0.41 -2.78
N MET A 115 22.54 0.68 -2.09
CA MET A 115 21.31 1.42 -2.35
C MET A 115 21.35 2.18 -3.69
N GLU A 116 22.50 2.71 -4.09
CA GLU A 116 22.67 3.30 -5.42
C GLU A 116 22.56 2.26 -6.54
N LEU A 117 23.10 1.06 -6.35
CA LEU A 117 22.92 -0.04 -7.30
C LEU A 117 21.46 -0.48 -7.42
N LEU A 118 20.72 -0.54 -6.30
CA LEU A 118 19.27 -0.78 -6.33
C LEU A 118 18.52 0.31 -7.11
N TYR A 119 18.89 1.58 -6.90
CA TYR A 119 18.26 2.69 -7.60
C TYR A 119 18.57 2.64 -9.09
N TRP A 120 19.84 2.64 -9.49
CA TRP A 120 20.25 2.70 -10.90
C TRP A 120 19.92 1.44 -11.69
N GLY A 121 19.98 0.28 -11.05
CA GLY A 121 19.52 -0.98 -11.62
C GLY A 121 18.00 -1.10 -11.71
N GLY A 122 17.26 -0.24 -11.01
CA GLY A 122 15.80 -0.19 -11.07
C GLY A 122 15.26 0.30 -12.41
N THR A 123 14.05 -0.13 -12.74
CA THR A 123 13.31 0.34 -13.91
C THR A 123 12.85 1.77 -13.71
N SER A 124 13.19 2.67 -14.63
CA SER A 124 12.68 4.04 -14.61
C SER A 124 11.17 4.07 -14.74
N THR A 125 10.51 4.83 -13.87
CA THR A 125 9.10 5.19 -14.08
C THR A 125 9.02 6.45 -14.94
N THR A 126 7.82 6.81 -15.40
CA THR A 126 7.55 8.07 -16.10
C THR A 126 7.33 9.24 -15.14
N ARG A 127 7.52 9.04 -13.83
CA ARG A 127 7.16 10.00 -12.78
C ARG A 127 8.41 10.48 -12.05
N SER A 128 8.33 11.71 -11.56
CA SER A 128 9.29 12.25 -10.60
C SER A 128 8.90 11.84 -9.18
N ALA A 129 9.91 11.72 -8.32
CA ALA A 129 9.76 11.70 -6.88
C ALA A 129 9.22 13.05 -6.41
N ASP A 130 8.39 13.02 -5.39
CA ASP A 130 7.86 14.21 -4.75
C ASP A 130 8.90 14.87 -3.84
N TYR A 131 9.80 14.06 -3.29
CA TYR A 131 10.94 14.52 -2.50
C TYR A 131 12.17 13.63 -2.74
N VAL A 132 13.34 14.22 -2.51
CA VAL A 132 14.65 13.57 -2.49
C VAL A 132 15.53 14.21 -1.43
N GLY A 133 16.53 13.51 -0.94
CA GLY A 133 17.55 14.10 -0.07
C GLY A 133 18.47 15.08 -0.81
N PRO A 134 19.20 15.93 -0.06
CA PRO A 134 19.96 17.06 -0.59
C PRO A 134 21.11 16.69 -1.55
N GLU A 135 21.58 15.43 -1.50
CA GLU A 135 22.69 14.93 -2.32
C GLU A 135 22.19 14.07 -3.52
N ALA A 136 20.88 14.05 -3.79
CA ALA A 136 20.31 13.19 -4.84
C ALA A 136 20.66 13.72 -6.24
N GLU A 137 21.32 12.91 -7.05
CA GLU A 137 21.65 13.25 -8.45
C GLU A 137 20.43 13.29 -9.37
N SER A 138 19.33 12.67 -8.96
CA SER A 138 18.13 12.52 -9.77
C SER A 138 16.90 12.41 -8.90
N SER A 139 15.84 13.10 -9.32
CA SER A 139 14.48 12.98 -8.79
C SER A 139 13.62 12.01 -9.60
N THR A 140 14.17 11.26 -10.55
CA THR A 140 13.39 10.26 -11.29
C THR A 140 12.97 9.15 -10.34
N MET A 141 11.67 8.86 -10.24
CA MET A 141 11.25 7.70 -9.45
C MET A 141 11.60 6.42 -10.22
N ARG A 142 12.28 5.49 -9.55
CA ARG A 142 12.64 4.18 -10.08
C ARG A 142 12.00 3.07 -9.28
N LYS A 143 11.42 2.11 -9.99
CA LYS A 143 10.91 0.86 -9.41
C LYS A 143 12.07 -0.11 -9.25
N ILE A 144 12.25 -0.67 -8.06
CA ILE A 144 13.26 -1.69 -7.78
C ILE A 144 13.11 -2.85 -8.75
N ASP A 145 14.23 -3.16 -9.41
CA ASP A 145 14.44 -4.32 -10.25
C ASP A 145 15.73 -4.99 -9.75
N VAL A 146 15.56 -6.05 -8.95
CA VAL A 146 16.67 -6.75 -8.30
C VAL A 146 17.61 -7.36 -9.34
N CYS A 147 17.09 -7.73 -10.50
CA CYS A 147 17.86 -8.31 -11.58
C CYS A 147 18.69 -7.27 -12.31
N GLY A 148 18.10 -6.11 -12.62
CA GLY A 148 18.82 -4.97 -13.15
C GLY A 148 19.93 -4.49 -12.20
N ALA A 149 19.63 -4.44 -10.89
CA ALA A 149 20.60 -4.07 -9.86
C ALA A 149 21.75 -5.08 -9.76
N LEU A 150 21.47 -6.38 -9.80
CA LEU A 150 22.51 -7.39 -9.72
C LEU A 150 23.36 -7.41 -11.00
N ALA A 151 22.74 -7.29 -12.17
CA ALA A 151 23.47 -7.15 -13.43
C ALA A 151 24.44 -5.97 -13.37
N LEU A 152 24.00 -4.81 -12.89
CA LEU A 152 24.84 -3.63 -12.70
C LEU A 152 25.97 -3.87 -11.69
N ALA A 153 25.69 -4.54 -10.56
CA ALA A 153 26.70 -4.90 -9.58
C ALA A 153 27.76 -5.86 -10.14
N CYS A 154 27.37 -6.70 -11.10
CA CYS A 154 28.23 -7.72 -11.70
C CYS A 154 29.05 -7.24 -12.89
N THR A 155 28.68 -6.15 -13.57
CA THR A 155 29.51 -5.57 -14.65
C THR A 155 30.76 -4.88 -14.11
N ALA A 156 30.75 -4.44 -12.86
CA ALA A 156 31.85 -3.67 -12.26
C ALA A 156 33.08 -4.51 -11.85
N THR A 157 32.96 -5.84 -11.74
CA THR A 157 34.08 -6.72 -11.32
C THR A 157 33.96 -8.13 -11.88
N SER A 158 35.08 -8.75 -12.24
CA SER A 158 35.16 -10.19 -12.48
C SER A 158 34.89 -10.97 -11.18
N GLY A 159 33.90 -11.87 -11.16
CA GLY A 159 33.68 -12.78 -10.01
C GLY A 159 32.25 -12.86 -9.46
N CYS A 160 31.25 -12.26 -10.10
CA CYS A 160 29.87 -12.53 -9.70
C CYS A 160 29.53 -14.02 -9.88
N PRO A 161 29.00 -14.70 -8.84
CA PRO A 161 28.48 -16.05 -8.98
C PRO A 161 27.32 -16.09 -9.99
N VAL A 162 27.02 -17.30 -10.48
CA VAL A 162 26.05 -17.64 -11.55
C VAL A 162 24.92 -16.61 -11.70
N ALA A 163 24.71 -16.16 -12.95
CA ALA A 163 23.66 -15.23 -13.31
C ALA A 163 22.28 -15.73 -12.85
N ILE A 164 21.56 -14.91 -12.10
CA ILE A 164 20.17 -15.18 -11.74
C ILE A 164 19.36 -15.18 -13.04
N ASN A 165 18.60 -16.25 -13.29
CA ASN A 165 17.68 -16.28 -14.42
C ASN A 165 16.46 -15.41 -14.11
N CYS A 166 16.54 -14.17 -14.55
CA CYS A 166 15.54 -13.14 -14.34
C CYS A 166 14.48 -13.17 -15.43
N SER A 167 13.72 -14.27 -15.50
CA SER A 167 12.52 -14.35 -16.34
C SER A 167 11.32 -13.84 -15.56
N ALA A 168 10.79 -12.68 -15.94
CA ALA A 168 9.51 -12.24 -15.40
C ALA A 168 8.41 -13.24 -15.81
N PRO A 169 7.53 -13.68 -14.89
CA PRO A 169 6.36 -14.45 -15.29
C PRO A 169 5.48 -13.61 -16.23
N PRO A 170 4.69 -14.25 -17.11
CA PRO A 170 3.73 -13.52 -17.93
C PRO A 170 2.76 -12.74 -17.02
N LEU A 171 2.34 -11.57 -17.49
CA LEU A 171 1.37 -10.75 -16.77
C LEU A 171 0.02 -11.48 -16.74
N ALA A 172 -0.53 -11.71 -15.54
CA ALA A 172 -1.92 -12.13 -15.39
C ALA A 172 -2.86 -11.00 -15.87
N THR A 173 -3.93 -11.38 -16.57
CA THR A 173 -4.98 -10.49 -17.05
C THR A 173 -6.11 -10.40 -16.03
N GLN A 174 -6.87 -9.29 -16.07
CA GLN A 174 -8.04 -9.13 -15.21
C GLN A 174 -9.11 -10.20 -15.50
N ALA A 175 -9.30 -10.57 -16.77
CA ALA A 175 -10.25 -11.61 -17.16
C ALA A 175 -9.90 -12.97 -16.55
N GLU A 176 -8.62 -13.33 -16.47
CA GLU A 176 -8.17 -14.55 -15.79
C GLU A 176 -8.52 -14.50 -14.29
N LEU A 177 -8.23 -13.39 -13.62
CA LEU A 177 -8.59 -13.21 -12.20
C LEU A 177 -10.11 -13.30 -11.97
N GLU A 178 -10.92 -12.63 -12.80
CA GLU A 178 -12.37 -12.67 -12.71
C GLU A 178 -12.92 -14.08 -12.94
N SER A 179 -12.32 -14.84 -13.86
CA SER A 179 -12.71 -16.23 -14.11
C SER A 179 -12.41 -17.14 -12.92
N GLU A 180 -11.28 -16.95 -12.23
CA GLU A 180 -10.95 -17.69 -11.01
C GLU A 180 -11.88 -17.33 -9.85
N ILE A 181 -12.19 -16.04 -9.68
CA ILE A 181 -13.14 -15.57 -8.65
C ILE A 181 -14.55 -16.14 -8.90
N ALA A 182 -14.98 -16.22 -10.17
CA ALA A 182 -16.28 -16.76 -10.53
C ALA A 182 -16.46 -18.26 -10.18
N LEU A 183 -15.36 -18.99 -9.99
CA LEU A 183 -15.39 -20.39 -9.53
C LEU A 183 -15.57 -20.51 -8.01
N VAL A 184 -15.38 -19.43 -7.25
CA VAL A 184 -15.60 -19.43 -5.81
C VAL A 184 -17.11 -19.36 -5.53
N PRO A 185 -17.71 -20.37 -4.89
CA PRO A 185 -19.13 -20.37 -4.59
C PRO A 185 -19.51 -19.15 -3.74
N VAL A 186 -20.53 -18.42 -4.16
CA VAL A 186 -21.14 -17.38 -3.32
C VAL A 186 -22.16 -18.04 -2.41
N ASP A 187 -21.91 -17.98 -1.10
CA ASP A 187 -22.77 -18.67 -0.14
C ASP A 187 -23.85 -17.75 0.43
N VAL A 188 -23.60 -16.44 0.48
CA VAL A 188 -24.50 -15.45 1.09
C VAL A 188 -24.61 -14.20 0.23
N ASN A 189 -25.84 -13.76 -0.04
CA ASN A 189 -26.13 -12.49 -0.72
C ASN A 189 -26.92 -11.55 0.21
N VAL A 190 -26.41 -10.33 0.40
CA VAL A 190 -26.97 -9.30 1.27
C VAL A 190 -27.39 -8.09 0.42
N PRO A 191 -28.67 -7.95 0.07
CA PRO A 191 -29.16 -6.76 -0.62
C PRO A 191 -29.20 -5.54 0.32
N VAL A 192 -28.62 -4.43 -0.12
CA VAL A 192 -28.54 -3.16 0.61
C VAL A 192 -29.36 -2.10 -0.10
N SER A 193 -30.50 -1.73 0.51
CA SER A 193 -31.26 -0.56 0.08
C SER A 193 -30.69 0.69 0.73
N LEU A 194 -29.96 1.49 -0.05
CA LEU A 194 -29.36 2.75 0.39
C LEU A 194 -30.42 3.86 0.52
N GLY A 195 -30.30 4.66 1.57
CA GLY A 195 -31.08 5.87 1.78
C GLY A 195 -30.60 7.06 0.95
N ALA A 196 -31.10 8.24 1.32
CA ALA A 196 -30.72 9.51 0.71
C ALA A 196 -29.24 9.83 0.94
N THR A 197 -28.64 10.54 -0.01
CA THR A 197 -27.27 11.04 0.09
C THR A 197 -27.20 12.18 1.11
N SER A 198 -26.28 12.07 2.07
CA SER A 198 -25.89 13.14 2.99
C SER A 198 -24.55 13.75 2.56
N SER A 199 -24.33 15.03 2.87
CA SER A 199 -23.02 15.66 2.73
C SER A 199 -22.24 15.48 4.03
N CYS A 200 -21.02 14.96 3.93
CA CYS A 200 -20.13 14.78 5.07
C CYS A 200 -19.18 15.96 5.20
N THR A 201 -18.62 16.15 6.39
CA THR A 201 -17.53 17.11 6.60
C THR A 201 -16.42 16.86 5.58
N PRO A 202 -16.09 17.84 4.73
CA PRO A 202 -15.00 17.68 3.77
C PRO A 202 -13.70 17.33 4.48
N GLY A 203 -12.88 16.51 3.86
CA GLY A 203 -11.53 16.25 4.35
C GLY A 203 -10.58 16.22 3.19
N CYS A 204 -9.48 16.95 3.35
CA CYS A 204 -8.42 17.12 2.36
C CYS A 204 -8.91 17.80 1.07
N GLY A 205 -9.87 18.73 1.19
CA GLY A 205 -10.37 19.53 0.07
C GLY A 205 -11.31 18.80 -0.89
N LEU A 206 -11.53 17.50 -0.72
CA LEU A 206 -12.49 16.75 -1.51
C LEU A 206 -13.89 16.80 -0.88
N PRO A 207 -14.94 17.04 -1.68
CA PRO A 207 -16.32 16.79 -1.26
C PRO A 207 -16.50 15.35 -0.81
N ARG A 208 -17.32 15.17 0.23
CA ARG A 208 -17.60 13.86 0.82
C ARG A 208 -19.09 13.65 0.93
N PHE A 209 -19.54 12.46 0.55
CA PHE A 209 -20.95 12.10 0.54
C PHE A 209 -21.17 10.76 1.21
N GLY A 210 -22.20 10.65 2.04
CA GLY A 210 -22.58 9.44 2.75
C GLY A 210 -23.89 8.88 2.23
N ARG A 211 -23.99 7.56 2.11
CA ARG A 211 -25.23 6.82 1.90
C ARG A 211 -25.21 5.61 2.82
N ALA A 212 -26.17 5.53 3.73
CA ALA A 212 -26.33 4.37 4.61
C ALA A 212 -27.50 3.50 4.16
N ARG A 213 -27.46 2.21 4.50
CA ARG A 213 -28.64 1.35 4.44
C ARG A 213 -29.80 2.00 5.20
N ASN A 214 -31.00 1.90 4.63
CA ASN A 214 -32.22 2.43 5.23
C ASN A 214 -32.36 1.97 6.70
N GLY A 215 -32.49 2.94 7.60
CA GLY A 215 -32.62 2.71 9.05
C GLY A 215 -31.33 2.81 9.87
N LEU A 216 -30.15 2.96 9.27
CA LEU A 216 -28.86 3.05 10.00
C LEU A 216 -28.42 4.47 10.38
N GLY A 217 -29.20 5.48 10.01
CA GLY A 217 -28.86 6.89 10.24
C GLY A 217 -27.95 7.45 9.15
N ASP A 218 -26.97 8.27 9.54
CA ASP A 218 -26.04 8.91 8.61
C ASP A 218 -25.03 7.90 8.02
N GLY A 219 -24.70 8.08 6.74
CA GLY A 219 -23.68 7.31 6.02
C GLY A 219 -22.27 7.91 6.13
N CYS A 220 -22.15 9.09 6.74
CA CYS A 220 -20.85 9.71 6.97
C CYS A 220 -20.02 8.97 8.03
N PRO A 221 -18.69 8.88 7.85
CA PRO A 221 -17.82 8.22 8.81
C PRO A 221 -17.80 8.98 10.14
N VAL A 222 -17.71 8.23 11.23
CA VAL A 222 -17.45 8.82 12.55
C VAL A 222 -16.02 9.34 12.60
N ALA A 223 -15.82 10.54 13.13
CA ALA A 223 -14.49 11.10 13.31
C ALA A 223 -13.67 10.19 14.24
N GLN A 224 -12.53 9.71 13.76
CA GLN A 224 -11.58 8.98 14.59
C GLN A 224 -10.73 9.99 15.39
N PRO A 225 -10.43 9.71 16.66
CA PRO A 225 -9.47 10.50 17.41
C PRO A 225 -8.14 10.61 16.65
N PRO A 226 -7.57 11.81 16.50
CA PRO A 226 -6.39 12.04 15.67
C PRO A 226 -5.13 11.31 16.18
N GLU A 227 -5.08 11.00 17.48
CA GLU A 227 -4.00 10.27 18.13
C GLU A 227 -3.98 8.79 17.76
N LEU A 228 -5.13 8.20 17.43
CA LEU A 228 -5.24 6.78 17.20
C LEU A 228 -4.18 6.30 16.18
N PRO A 229 -4.13 6.78 14.93
CA PRO A 229 -3.15 6.29 13.95
C PRO A 229 -1.69 6.19 14.44
N PHE A 230 -1.31 6.97 15.45
CA PHE A 230 0.01 6.98 16.07
C PHE A 230 0.16 6.12 17.32
N THR A 231 -0.93 5.80 18.04
CA THR A 231 -0.87 5.18 19.38
C THR A 231 -1.27 3.72 19.42
N GLU A 232 -1.95 3.18 18.41
CA GLU A 232 -2.20 1.72 18.36
C GLU A 232 -1.45 1.09 17.19
N PRO A 233 -0.98 -0.16 17.37
CA PRO A 233 -0.36 -0.92 16.31
C PRO A 233 -1.25 -0.92 15.07
N GLN A 234 -0.64 -0.69 13.91
CA GLN A 234 -1.32 -1.00 12.66
C GLN A 234 -1.69 -2.49 12.69
N PRO A 235 -2.91 -2.86 12.27
CA PRO A 235 -3.31 -4.27 12.25
C PRO A 235 -2.29 -5.09 11.46
N SER A 236 -1.85 -6.20 12.04
CA SER A 236 -0.87 -7.08 11.39
C SER A 236 -1.47 -7.87 10.22
N GLN A 237 -2.80 -7.97 10.15
CA GLN A 237 -3.53 -8.77 9.18
C GLN A 237 -4.74 -8.01 8.64
N LEU A 238 -4.96 -8.10 7.33
CA LEU A 238 -6.15 -7.59 6.66
C LEU A 238 -7.38 -8.38 7.10
N ALA A 239 -8.45 -7.70 7.50
CA ALA A 239 -9.66 -8.39 7.95
C ALA A 239 -10.45 -9.07 6.83
N CYS A 240 -10.25 -8.67 5.58
CA CYS A 240 -10.91 -9.31 4.45
C CYS A 240 -9.90 -9.56 3.31
N PRO A 241 -9.25 -10.74 3.31
CA PRO A 241 -8.22 -11.09 2.35
C PRO A 241 -8.80 -11.35 0.95
N ASN A 242 -10.08 -11.74 0.87
CA ASN A 242 -10.81 -11.96 -0.39
C ASN A 242 -11.89 -10.89 -0.57
N CYS A 243 -11.44 -9.64 -0.70
CA CYS A 243 -12.30 -8.49 -0.93
C CYS A 243 -12.18 -8.06 -2.41
N SER A 244 -13.30 -7.98 -3.12
CA SER A 244 -13.36 -7.46 -4.49
C SER A 244 -14.64 -6.64 -4.71
N VAL A 245 -14.64 -5.85 -5.77
CA VAL A 245 -15.74 -4.94 -6.10
C VAL A 245 -15.97 -4.93 -7.60
N ASN A 246 -17.22 -5.14 -7.99
CA ASN A 246 -17.67 -5.00 -9.36
C ASN A 246 -18.38 -3.65 -9.50
N THR A 247 -17.72 -2.69 -10.16
CA THR A 247 -18.26 -1.32 -10.32
C THR A 247 -19.48 -1.29 -11.24
N SER A 248 -19.54 -2.17 -12.23
CA SER A 248 -20.65 -2.22 -13.20
C SER A 248 -21.97 -2.63 -12.55
N THR A 249 -21.91 -3.54 -11.56
CA THR A 249 -23.09 -4.02 -10.84
C THR A 249 -23.24 -3.39 -9.45
N SER A 250 -22.24 -2.65 -8.97
CA SER A 250 -22.19 -2.13 -7.59
C SER A 250 -22.25 -3.23 -6.53
N VAL A 251 -21.67 -4.41 -6.82
CA VAL A 251 -21.60 -5.55 -5.92
C VAL A 251 -20.20 -5.66 -5.32
N VAL A 252 -20.13 -5.87 -4.02
CA VAL A 252 -18.90 -6.15 -3.28
C VAL A 252 -18.89 -7.60 -2.83
N SER A 253 -17.80 -8.33 -3.09
CA SER A 253 -17.57 -9.67 -2.55
C SER A 253 -16.57 -9.57 -1.41
N ALA A 254 -16.89 -10.16 -0.25
CA ALA A 254 -16.04 -10.11 0.94
C ALA A 254 -16.09 -11.43 1.72
N SER A 255 -14.94 -11.85 2.26
CA SER A 255 -14.83 -12.89 3.28
C SER A 255 -13.87 -12.45 4.38
N LEU A 256 -14.01 -12.96 5.61
CA LEU A 256 -13.10 -12.61 6.70
C LEU A 256 -11.78 -13.39 6.60
N ASP A 257 -10.70 -12.82 7.14
CA ASP A 257 -9.55 -13.63 7.55
C ASP A 257 -9.94 -14.44 8.79
N SER A 258 -9.50 -15.70 8.87
CA SER A 258 -9.86 -16.62 9.96
C SER A 258 -9.46 -16.11 11.35
N SER A 259 -8.51 -15.18 11.42
CA SER A 259 -8.11 -14.51 12.67
C SER A 259 -9.21 -13.59 13.23
N TYR A 260 -10.20 -13.23 12.41
CA TYR A 260 -11.34 -12.37 12.77
C TYR A 260 -12.68 -13.13 12.88
N ASP A 261 -12.73 -14.45 12.66
CA ASP A 261 -13.99 -15.23 12.69
C ASP A 261 -14.72 -15.20 14.03
N GLY A 262 -14.02 -14.95 15.13
CA GLY A 262 -14.60 -14.81 16.46
C GLY A 262 -15.08 -13.39 16.81
N TYR A 263 -14.83 -12.41 15.93
CA TYR A 263 -15.14 -11.01 16.18
C TYR A 263 -16.54 -10.65 15.68
N THR A 264 -17.21 -9.75 16.39
CA THR A 264 -18.55 -9.29 16.02
C THR A 264 -18.44 -8.16 15.01
N VAL A 265 -18.71 -8.45 13.73
CA VAL A 265 -18.84 -7.40 12.70
C VAL A 265 -19.98 -6.46 13.12
N GLN A 266 -19.71 -5.16 13.23
CA GLN A 266 -20.71 -4.13 13.49
C GLN A 266 -21.14 -3.43 12.22
N ASP A 267 -20.18 -3.18 11.33
CA ASP A 267 -20.40 -2.36 10.14
C ASP A 267 -19.45 -2.74 9.02
N VAL A 268 -19.98 -2.82 7.80
CA VAL A 268 -19.18 -2.84 6.57
C VAL A 268 -19.45 -1.55 5.80
N THR A 269 -18.39 -0.79 5.54
CA THR A 269 -18.44 0.46 4.78
C THR A 269 -17.52 0.38 3.57
N VAL A 270 -18.03 0.80 2.41
CA VAL A 270 -17.29 0.90 1.15
C VAL A 270 -17.08 2.38 0.83
N VAL A 271 -15.83 2.80 0.72
CA VAL A 271 -15.45 4.16 0.32
C VAL A 271 -15.03 4.13 -1.14
N VAL A 272 -15.67 4.93 -1.97
CA VAL A 272 -15.34 5.05 -3.40
C VAL A 272 -14.72 6.41 -3.65
N ASP A 273 -13.53 6.41 -4.25
CA ASP A 273 -12.84 7.60 -4.76
C ASP A 273 -12.93 7.60 -6.29
N ASP A 274 -13.65 8.58 -6.85
CA ASP A 274 -13.75 8.79 -8.30
C ASP A 274 -12.76 9.87 -8.81
N GLY A 275 -11.91 10.41 -7.93
CA GLY A 275 -10.97 11.50 -8.19
C GLY A 275 -11.57 12.90 -8.05
N ALA A 276 -12.89 13.04 -8.00
CA ALA A 276 -13.58 14.31 -7.78
C ALA A 276 -14.20 14.41 -6.37
N GLN A 277 -14.59 13.27 -5.79
CA GLN A 277 -15.26 13.18 -4.49
C GLN A 277 -15.03 11.81 -3.85
N LEU A 278 -15.30 11.73 -2.54
CA LEU A 278 -15.37 10.47 -1.81
C LEU A 278 -16.83 10.13 -1.47
N THR A 279 -17.25 8.92 -1.81
CA THR A 279 -18.59 8.40 -1.46
C THR A 279 -18.49 7.25 -0.48
N TYR A 280 -19.15 7.36 0.67
CA TYR A 280 -19.24 6.33 1.70
C TYR A 280 -20.56 5.57 1.54
N LEU A 281 -20.47 4.27 1.28
CA LEU A 281 -21.61 3.35 1.20
C LEU A 281 -21.59 2.43 2.41
N ARG A 282 -22.49 2.68 3.36
CA ARG A 282 -22.53 1.99 4.65
C ARG A 282 -23.61 0.89 4.63
N ALA A 283 -23.18 -0.37 4.66
CA ALA A 283 -24.06 -1.53 4.63
C ALA A 283 -24.65 -1.88 6.01
N GLY A 284 -23.99 -1.48 7.10
CA GLY A 284 -24.31 -1.93 8.45
C GLY A 284 -23.76 -3.31 8.76
N TYR A 285 -24.45 -4.02 9.65
CA TYR A 285 -24.17 -5.42 9.94
C TYR A 285 -24.28 -6.28 8.68
N VAL A 286 -23.21 -7.00 8.37
CA VAL A 286 -23.13 -8.02 7.31
C VAL A 286 -22.52 -9.27 7.94
N PRO A 287 -23.14 -10.45 7.82
CA PRO A 287 -22.63 -11.68 8.41
C PRO A 287 -21.47 -12.23 7.58
N LEU A 288 -20.26 -11.71 7.81
CA LEU A 288 -19.05 -12.19 7.15
C LEU A 288 -18.45 -13.39 7.90
N SER A 289 -17.81 -14.31 7.18
CA SER A 289 -17.05 -15.44 7.74
C SER A 289 -15.80 -15.72 6.91
N SER A 290 -14.83 -16.46 7.44
CA SER A 290 -13.65 -16.90 6.70
C SER A 290 -13.90 -18.09 5.78
N SER A 291 -15.00 -18.80 6.01
CA SER A 291 -15.37 -20.01 5.26
C SER A 291 -16.24 -19.75 4.04
N THR A 292 -16.82 -18.56 3.93
CA THR A 292 -17.80 -18.22 2.91
C THR A 292 -17.52 -16.87 2.28
N VAL A 293 -17.80 -16.74 0.98
CA VAL A 293 -17.81 -15.42 0.32
C VAL A 293 -19.22 -14.84 0.40
N THR A 294 -19.32 -13.64 0.98
CA THR A 294 -20.56 -12.88 1.07
C THR A 294 -20.57 -11.79 0.01
N THR A 295 -21.64 -11.69 -0.78
CA THR A 295 -21.89 -10.57 -1.69
C THR A 295 -22.77 -9.53 -1.02
N ILE A 296 -22.41 -8.25 -1.20
CA ILE A 296 -23.12 -7.08 -0.70
C ILE A 296 -23.55 -6.29 -1.94
N ASP A 297 -24.85 -6.27 -2.22
CA ASP A 297 -25.41 -5.61 -3.40
C ASP A 297 -25.94 -4.22 -3.00
N PHE A 298 -25.26 -3.15 -3.42
CA PHE A 298 -25.67 -1.77 -3.15
C PHE A 298 -26.72 -1.23 -4.14
N GLY A 299 -27.11 -2.04 -5.13
CA GLY A 299 -27.98 -1.66 -6.23
C GLY A 299 -27.23 -0.93 -7.35
N ALA A 300 -27.66 -1.17 -8.59
CA ALA A 300 -27.04 -0.62 -9.79
C ALA A 300 -26.86 0.92 -9.72
N GLY A 301 -25.65 1.38 -10.04
CA GLY A 301 -25.28 2.80 -10.04
C GLY A 301 -24.96 3.39 -8.67
N ALA A 302 -24.96 2.59 -7.59
CA ALA A 302 -24.48 3.05 -6.29
C ALA A 302 -22.98 3.31 -6.28
N ILE A 303 -22.21 2.51 -7.00
CA ILE A 303 -20.79 2.71 -7.28
C ILE A 303 -20.67 3.32 -8.70
N PRO A 304 -20.03 4.48 -8.88
CA PRO A 304 -19.84 5.07 -10.20
C PRO A 304 -19.02 4.14 -11.11
N GLY A 305 -19.20 4.27 -12.43
CA GLY A 305 -18.44 3.47 -13.39
C GLY A 305 -16.95 3.85 -13.46
N LEU A 306 -16.63 5.12 -13.21
CA LEU A 306 -15.25 5.60 -13.09
C LEU A 306 -14.85 5.59 -11.62
N VAL A 307 -13.91 4.73 -11.26
CA VAL A 307 -13.41 4.60 -9.89
C VAL A 307 -11.89 4.56 -9.91
N ARG A 308 -11.26 5.44 -9.16
CA ARG A 308 -9.80 5.48 -8.99
C ARG A 308 -9.34 4.51 -7.91
N SER A 309 -10.09 4.42 -6.81
CA SER A 309 -9.84 3.45 -5.75
C SER A 309 -11.12 3.16 -4.96
N VAL A 310 -11.16 1.97 -4.35
CA VAL A 310 -12.21 1.59 -3.41
C VAL A 310 -11.56 1.13 -2.12
N LYS A 311 -12.15 1.48 -0.98
CA LYS A 311 -11.71 0.97 0.32
C LYS A 311 -12.85 0.28 1.01
N ILE A 312 -12.66 -0.98 1.39
CA ILE A 312 -13.62 -1.72 2.20
C ILE A 312 -13.14 -1.67 3.64
N SER A 313 -13.98 -1.15 4.53
CA SER A 313 -13.69 -1.01 5.96
C SER A 313 -14.66 -1.89 6.75
N ILE A 314 -14.13 -2.75 7.61
CA ILE A 314 -14.91 -3.64 8.48
C ILE A 314 -14.69 -3.18 9.92
N THR A 315 -15.77 -2.77 10.58
CA THR A 315 -15.73 -2.38 12.00
C THR A 315 -16.16 -3.56 12.85
N PHE A 316 -15.36 -3.86 13.87
CA PHE A 316 -15.64 -4.93 14.85
C PHE A 316 -15.98 -4.32 16.20
N ALA A 317 -16.80 -5.01 17.00
CA ALA A 317 -17.17 -4.55 18.34
C ALA A 317 -16.00 -4.54 19.33
N GLU A 318 -15.05 -5.45 19.11
CA GLU A 318 -13.93 -5.71 20.01
C GLU A 318 -12.70 -4.85 19.68
N LEU A 319 -12.70 -4.17 18.51
CA LEU A 319 -11.55 -3.40 18.06
C LEU A 319 -11.85 -1.89 18.08
N PRO A 320 -10.89 -1.07 18.54
CA PRO A 320 -11.05 0.38 18.60
C PRO A 320 -11.06 1.05 17.22
N ARG A 321 -10.68 0.33 16.15
CA ARG A 321 -10.64 0.84 14.78
C ARG A 321 -11.23 -0.12 13.76
N PRO A 322 -11.83 0.42 12.69
CA PRO A 322 -12.12 -0.33 11.49
C PRO A 322 -10.85 -0.92 10.89
N GLN A 323 -10.99 -2.11 10.35
CA GLN A 323 -9.99 -2.81 9.55
C GLN A 323 -10.21 -2.45 8.09
N GLU A 324 -9.22 -1.82 7.47
CA GLU A 324 -9.34 -1.26 6.13
C GLU A 324 -8.58 -2.08 5.09
N ASN A 325 -9.25 -2.43 4.00
CA ASN A 325 -8.65 -3.04 2.82
C ASN A 325 -8.83 -2.09 1.64
N VAL A 326 -7.72 -1.56 1.13
CA VAL A 326 -7.77 -0.68 -0.03
C VAL A 326 -7.64 -1.52 -1.30
N LEU A 327 -8.69 -1.48 -2.10
CA LEU A 327 -8.82 -2.07 -3.42
C LEU A 327 -8.56 -1.04 -4.50
N ILE A 328 -7.93 -1.47 -5.59
CA ILE A 328 -7.66 -0.63 -6.74
C ILE A 328 -8.51 -1.13 -7.88
N ILE A 329 -9.22 -0.19 -8.50
CA ILE A 329 -9.94 -0.43 -9.74
C ILE A 329 -9.23 0.43 -10.78
N GLU A 330 -8.84 -0.18 -11.89
CA GLU A 330 -8.03 0.45 -12.93
C GLU A 330 -8.79 1.50 -13.73
#